data_AF-A0A0M2K2C2-F1
#
_entry.id   AF-A0A0M2K2C2-F1
#
_cell.length_a   1.000
_cell.length_b   1.000
_cell.length_c   1.000
_cell.angle_alpha   90.00
_cell.angle_beta   90.00
_cell.angle_gamma   90.00
#
_symmetry.space_group_name_H-M   'P 1'
#
loop_
_entity.id
_entity.type
_entity.pdbx_description
1 polymer ?
#
loop_
_entity_poly.entity_id
_entity_poly.type
_entity_poly.pdbx_seq_one_letter_code
_entity_poly.pdbx_strand_id
1 'polypeptide(L)'
;MAVTTLLEPSLAELDFEPDILCTCRRFCGPLAHPAQWWVTLSCGCPYPMCRRALRIANVRLKVRPLMCRMCATDQISIRSVAPI
;
A
#
# COMPACT_ATOMS: atom_id res chain seq x y z
N MET A 1 5.54 7.83 -35.57
CA MET A 1 6.03 8.35 -34.27
C MET A 1 5.25 9.62 -33.86
N ALA A 2 3.91 9.60 -33.92
CA ALA A 2 3.06 10.77 -33.62
C ALA A 2 2.14 10.56 -32.40
N VAL A 3 2.03 9.32 -31.90
CA VAL A 3 1.18 8.97 -30.76
C VAL A 3 1.88 9.33 -29.44
N THR A 4 3.20 9.18 -29.37
CA THR A 4 4.00 9.47 -28.16
C THR A 4 4.06 10.97 -27.83
N THR A 5 4.01 11.84 -28.83
CA THR A 5 4.07 13.30 -28.66
C THR A 5 2.78 13.93 -28.13
N LEU A 6 1.64 13.22 -28.23
CA LEU A 6 0.34 13.66 -27.71
C LEU A 6 0.02 13.07 -26.33
N LEU A 7 0.83 12.11 -25.85
CA LEU A 7 0.64 11.45 -24.56
C LEU A 7 1.09 12.32 -23.38
N GLU A 8 2.20 13.04 -23.53
CA GLU A 8 2.75 13.90 -22.47
C GLU A 8 1.79 15.00 -22.00
N PRO A 9 1.17 15.83 -22.88
CA PRO A 9 0.19 16.82 -22.44
C PRO A 9 -1.08 16.17 -21.87
N SER A 10 -1.53 15.05 -22.46
CA SER A 10 -2.70 14.31 -21.98
C SER A 10 -2.50 13.69 -20.59
N LEU A 11 -1.26 13.33 -20.23
CA LEU A 11 -0.91 12.84 -18.90
C LEU A 11 -0.79 13.98 -17.88
N ALA A 12 -0.33 15.15 -18.32
CA ALA A 12 -0.25 16.35 -17.47
C ALA A 12 -1.62 16.94 -17.13
N GLU A 13 -2.64 16.72 -17.98
CA GLU A 13 -4.03 17.12 -17.73
C GLU A 13 -4.78 16.18 -16.77
N LEU A 14 -4.22 15.02 -16.44
CA LEU A 14 -4.82 14.12 -15.46
C LEU A 14 -4.42 14.53 -14.05
N ASP A 15 -5.28 15.33 -13.43
CA ASP A 15 -5.17 15.77 -12.04
C ASP A 15 -5.45 14.59 -11.09
N PHE A 16 -4.48 13.68 -10.95
CA PHE A 16 -4.57 12.53 -10.07
C PHE A 16 -4.13 12.90 -8.65
N GLU A 17 -5.05 13.50 -7.88
CA GLU A 17 -4.95 13.54 -6.42
C GLU A 17 -5.92 12.56 -5.72
N PRO A 18 -5.97 11.25 -6.07
CA PRO A 18 -6.68 10.32 -5.21
C PRO A 18 -5.84 10.08 -3.95
N ASP A 19 -6.37 10.50 -2.79
CA ASP A 19 -5.85 10.08 -1.50
C ASP A 19 -5.68 8.56 -1.47
N ILE A 20 -4.44 8.08 -1.38
CA ILE A 20 -4.16 6.64 -1.31
C ILE A 20 -4.68 6.15 0.03
N LEU A 21 -5.80 5.43 0.02
CA LEU A 21 -6.45 5.00 1.26
C LEU A 21 -5.67 3.89 1.97
N CYS A 22 -5.64 3.98 3.30
CA CYS A 22 -5.04 2.93 4.12
C CYS A 22 -5.82 1.61 4.02
N THR A 23 -5.11 0.50 3.78
CA THR A 23 -5.69 -0.86 3.68
C THR A 23 -6.00 -1.51 5.05
N CYS A 24 -6.02 -0.74 6.14
CA CYS A 24 -6.20 -1.28 7.48
C CYS A 24 -7.66 -1.66 7.74
N ARG A 25 -8.04 -2.89 7.36
CA ARG A 25 -9.38 -3.45 7.55
C ARG A 25 -9.82 -3.44 9.03
N ARG A 26 -10.43 -2.35 9.49
CA ARG A 26 -10.95 -2.10 10.85
C ARG A 26 -9.90 -1.92 11.98
N PHE A 27 -8.60 -2.01 11.69
CA PHE A 27 -7.56 -1.79 12.70
C PHE A 27 -7.41 -0.32 13.13
N CYS A 28 -7.80 0.59 12.24
CA CYS A 28 -7.71 2.03 12.46
C CYS A 28 -9.05 2.70 12.78
N GLY A 29 -10.13 1.92 12.83
CA GLY A 29 -11.51 2.42 12.90
C GLY A 29 -12.28 2.18 11.60
N PRO A 30 -13.56 2.61 11.56
CA PRO A 30 -14.44 2.43 10.40
C PRO A 30 -14.24 3.47 9.30
N LEU A 31 -13.57 4.60 9.59
CA LEU A 31 -13.39 5.70 8.65
C LEU A 31 -12.23 5.45 7.68
N ALA A 32 -12.50 5.64 6.39
CA ALA A 32 -11.46 5.75 5.37
C ALA A 32 -10.56 6.95 5.67
N HIS A 33 -9.25 6.78 5.51
CA HIS A 33 -8.25 7.81 5.78
C HIS A 33 -7.01 7.55 4.91
N PRO A 34 -6.20 8.59 4.64
CA PRO A 34 -5.01 8.46 3.81
C PRO A 34 -3.95 7.56 4.47
N ALA A 35 -3.26 6.81 3.63
CA ALA A 35 -2.04 6.12 3.98
C ALA A 35 -0.87 7.11 4.03
N GLN A 36 0.15 6.73 4.77
CA GLN A 36 1.37 7.51 4.96
C GLN A 36 2.61 6.73 4.51
N TRP A 37 2.49 5.41 4.34
CA TRP A 37 3.59 4.54 3.94
C TRP A 37 3.15 3.49 2.93
N TRP A 38 4.05 3.22 1.99
CA TRP A 38 4.10 1.98 1.22
C TRP A 38 4.83 0.90 2.00
N VAL A 39 4.14 -0.18 2.31
CA VAL A 39 4.73 -1.37 2.95
C VAL A 39 4.83 -2.47 1.91
N THR A 40 6.03 -2.90 1.57
CA THR A 40 6.24 -4.04 0.67
C THR A 40 6.50 -5.29 1.50
N LEU A 41 5.73 -6.35 1.24
CA LEU A 41 5.94 -7.63 1.90
C LEU A 41 7.05 -8.45 1.23
N SER A 42 7.53 -9.51 1.90
CA SER A 42 8.50 -10.46 1.34
C SER A 42 8.06 -11.09 0.01
N CYS A 43 6.76 -11.24 -0.21
CA CYS A 43 6.17 -11.70 -1.47
C CYS A 43 6.11 -10.62 -2.58
N GLY A 44 6.57 -9.39 -2.30
CA GLY A 44 6.58 -8.27 -3.24
C GLY A 44 5.29 -7.45 -3.29
N CYS A 45 4.20 -7.90 -2.66
CA CYS A 45 2.94 -7.15 -2.67
C CYS A 45 3.04 -5.83 -1.88
N PRO A 46 2.58 -4.71 -2.45
CA PRO A 46 2.52 -3.42 -1.75
C PRO A 46 1.23 -3.27 -0.95
N TYR A 47 1.34 -2.65 0.23
CA TYR A 47 0.20 -2.31 1.09
C TYR A 47 0.32 -0.85 1.56
N PRO A 48 -0.64 0.02 1.21
CA PRO A 48 -0.68 1.38 1.74
C PRO A 48 -1.18 1.35 3.18
N MET A 49 -0.38 1.89 4.10
CA MET A 49 -0.64 1.86 5.55
C MET A 49 -0.52 3.24 6.20
N CYS A 50 -1.36 3.51 7.20
CA CYS A 50 -1.17 4.59 8.17
C CYS A 50 -0.31 4.09 9.35
N ARG A 51 -0.02 4.97 10.31
CA ARG A 51 0.99 4.71 11.35
C ARG A 51 0.55 3.60 12.27
N ARG A 52 -0.74 3.64 12.60
CA ARG A 52 -1.40 2.65 13.45
C ARG A 52 -1.45 1.29 12.76
N ALA A 53 -1.81 1.26 11.47
CA ALA A 53 -1.85 0.04 10.67
C ALA A 53 -0.48 -0.64 10.60
N LEU A 54 0.57 0.12 10.28
CA LEU A 54 1.94 -0.37 10.19
C LEU A 54 2.41 -0.97 11.52
N ARG A 55 2.14 -0.28 12.64
CA ARG A 55 2.47 -0.79 13.98
C ARG A 55 1.79 -2.14 14.27
N ILE A 56 0.50 -2.24 13.99
CA ILE A 56 -0.27 -3.48 14.22
C ILE A 56 0.21 -4.60 13.30
N ALA A 57 0.46 -4.31 12.02
CA ALA A 57 0.97 -5.28 11.06
C ALA A 57 2.32 -5.85 11.52
N ASN A 58 3.25 -4.99 11.92
CA ASN A 58 4.58 -5.39 12.39
C ASN A 58 4.49 -6.30 13.63
N VAL A 59 3.63 -5.96 14.61
CA VAL A 59 3.40 -6.83 15.79
C VAL A 59 2.82 -8.18 15.37
N ARG A 60 1.79 -8.20 14.52
CA ARG A 60 1.12 -9.46 14.15
C ARG A 60 2.03 -10.40 13.38
N LEU A 61 2.86 -9.88 12.49
CA LEU A 61 3.82 -10.66 11.70
C LEU A 61 4.93 -11.28 12.56
N LYS A 62 5.26 -10.67 13.71
CA LYS A 62 6.18 -11.24 14.71
C LYS A 62 5.55 -12.32 15.57
N VAL A 63 4.24 -12.23 15.83
CA VAL A 63 3.52 -13.15 16.72
C VAL A 63 3.10 -14.43 16.00
N ARG A 64 2.74 -14.34 14.71
CA ARG A 64 2.30 -15.51 13.94
C ARG A 64 2.58 -15.37 12.46
N PRO A 65 2.72 -16.51 11.75
CA PRO A 65 2.66 -16.52 10.30
C PRO A 65 1.34 -15.92 9.81
N LEU A 66 1.41 -15.11 8.75
CA LEU A 66 0.26 -14.58 8.05
C LEU A 66 0.37 -14.87 6.56
N MET A 67 -0.78 -15.11 5.93
CA MET A 67 -0.93 -15.25 4.49
C MET A 67 -1.16 -13.88 3.85
N CYS A 68 -0.46 -13.61 2.74
CA CYS A 68 -0.68 -12.43 1.91
C CYS A 68 -2.11 -12.42 1.39
N ARG A 69 -2.80 -11.29 1.53
CA ARG A 69 -4.19 -11.17 1.04
C ARG A 69 -4.29 -10.88 -0.45
N MET A 70 -3.20 -10.52 -1.10
CA MET A 70 -3.15 -10.23 -2.54
C MET A 70 -2.74 -11.44 -3.37
N CYS A 71 -1.74 -12.21 -2.91
CA CYS A 71 -1.18 -13.32 -3.69
C CYS A 71 -1.21 -14.68 -2.97
N ALA A 72 -1.85 -14.77 -1.80
CA ALA A 72 -1.96 -16.00 -1.00
C ALA A 72 -0.63 -16.65 -0.54
N THR A 73 0.51 -15.98 -0.71
CA THR A 73 1.79 -16.46 -0.17
C THR A 73 1.74 -16.52 1.35
N ASP A 74 2.13 -17.67 1.93
CA ASP A 74 2.22 -17.85 3.37
C ASP A 74 3.52 -17.29 3.96
N GLN A 75 3.56 -17.20 5.29
CA GLN A 75 4.74 -16.78 6.06
C GLN A 75 5.34 -15.45 5.59
N ILE A 76 4.49 -14.46 5.32
CA ILE A 76 4.96 -13.14 4.89
C ILE A 76 5.68 -12.40 6.01
N SER A 77 6.59 -11.51 5.63
CA SER A 77 7.22 -10.52 6.51
C SER A 77 7.25 -9.15 5.83
N ILE A 78 7.54 -8.08 6.59
CA ILE A 78 7.78 -6.75 5.99
C ILE A 78 9.18 -6.75 5.40
N ARG A 79 9.29 -6.46 4.10
CA ARG A 79 10.56 -6.30 3.39
C ARG A 79 11.06 -4.86 3.43
N SER A 80 10.17 -3.90 3.14
CA SER A 80 10.52 -2.48 3.13
C SER A 80 9.33 -1.61 3.52
N VAL A 81 9.65 -0.40 3.97
CA VAL A 81 8.69 0.67 4.30
C VAL A 81 9.23 1.96 3.69
N ALA A 82 8.43 2.61 2.86
CA ALA A 82 8.74 3.91 2.26
C ALA A 82 7.59 4.89 2.51
N PRO A 83 7.85 6.21 2.65
CA PRO A 83 6.78 7.20 2.64
C PRO A 83 6.02 7.17 1.30
N ILE A 84 4.73 7.53 1.34
CA ILE A 84 3.92 7.80 0.14
C ILE A 84 4.25 9.18 -0.39
#